data_AF-A0A521XES5-F1
#
_entry.id   AF-A0A521XES5-F1
#
_cell.length_a   1.000
_cell.length_b   1.000
_cell.length_c   1.000
_cell.angle_alpha   90.00
_cell.angle_beta   90.00
_cell.angle_gamma   90.00
#
_symmetry.space_group_name_H-M   'P 1'
#
loop_
_entity.id
_entity.type
_entity.pdbx_description
1 polymer ?
#
loop_
_entity_poly.entity_id
_entity_poly.type
_entity_poly.pdbx_seq_one_letter_code
_entity_poly.pdbx_strand_id
1 'polypeptide(L)'
;MAIDRLPRAEARVTEGQREAIEEAMRIIVEEDRERGVDPFATFGCRRCGKQRQLIGSVDYEGIRLCNSCATRFEMARMTGKARSAAAFVGQTTNAH
;
A
#
# COMPACT_ATOMS: atom_id res chain seq x y z
N MET A 1 -22.95 5.48 26.52
CA MET A 1 -22.66 4.95 25.17
C MET A 1 -21.41 4.08 25.27
N ALA A 2 -21.58 2.77 25.38
CA ALA A 2 -20.45 1.83 25.38
C ALA A 2 -19.98 1.67 23.93
N ILE A 3 -18.82 2.24 23.61
CA ILE A 3 -18.07 1.87 22.41
C ILE A 3 -17.56 0.45 22.66
N ASP A 4 -18.33 -0.52 22.19
CA ASP A 4 -17.96 -1.92 22.17
C ASP A 4 -16.72 -2.07 21.28
N ARG A 5 -15.54 -1.96 21.91
CA ARG A 5 -14.25 -2.31 21.32
C ARG A 5 -14.25 -3.82 21.17
N LEU A 6 -14.84 -4.30 20.07
CA LEU A 6 -14.73 -5.69 19.66
C LEU A 6 -13.24 -6.09 19.68
N PRO A 7 -12.90 -7.24 20.27
CA PRO A 7 -11.52 -7.71 20.30
C PRO A 7 -11.08 -7.89 18.86
N ARG A 8 -10.11 -7.08 18.44
CA ARG A 8 -9.51 -7.16 17.11
C ARG A 8 -8.66 -8.43 17.08
N ALA A 9 -9.32 -9.57 16.94
CA ALA A 9 -8.68 -10.82 16.56
C ALA A 9 -7.74 -10.49 15.41
N GLU A 10 -6.50 -10.95 15.49
CA GLU A 10 -5.46 -10.70 14.50
C GLU A 10 -5.95 -11.18 13.13
N ALA A 11 -6.67 -10.32 12.42
CA ALA A 11 -7.40 -10.67 11.23
C ALA A 11 -6.36 -11.02 10.17
N ARG A 12 -6.24 -12.31 9.84
CA ARG A 12 -5.44 -12.77 8.72
C ARG A 12 -6.17 -12.34 7.45
N VAL A 13 -5.43 -11.73 6.52
CA VAL A 13 -5.95 -11.40 5.18
C VAL A 13 -6.34 -12.72 4.52
N THR A 14 -7.56 -12.83 4.03
CA THR A 14 -8.00 -14.00 3.25
C THR A 14 -7.39 -13.95 1.85
N GLU A 15 -7.31 -15.08 1.16
CA GLU A 15 -6.77 -15.10 -0.19
C GLU A 15 -7.56 -14.18 -1.14
N GLY A 16 -8.89 -14.22 -1.09
CA GLY A 16 -9.73 -13.33 -1.90
C GLY A 16 -9.52 -11.84 -1.60
N GLN A 17 -9.20 -11.46 -0.35
CA GLN A 17 -8.84 -10.08 -0.02
C GLN A 17 -7.49 -9.69 -0.61
N ARG A 18 -6.52 -10.61 -0.60
CA ARG A 18 -5.22 -10.41 -1.23
C ARG A 18 -5.37 -10.25 -2.75
N GLU A 19 -6.12 -11.13 -3.39
CA GLU A 19 -6.41 -11.08 -4.83
C GLU A 19 -7.07 -9.74 -5.20
N ALA A 20 -8.03 -9.27 -4.39
CA ALA A 20 -8.68 -7.97 -4.62
C ALA A 20 -7.70 -6.79 -4.53
N ILE A 21 -6.73 -6.82 -3.60
CA ILE A 21 -5.68 -5.79 -3.53
C ILE A 21 -4.78 -5.87 -4.76
N GLU A 22 -4.37 -7.08 -5.15
CA GLU A 22 -3.50 -7.26 -6.32
C GLU A 22 -4.20 -6.83 -7.61
N GLU A 23 -5.49 -7.08 -7.75
CA GLU A 23 -6.31 -6.60 -8.87
C GLU A 23 -6.43 -5.07 -8.88
N ALA A 24 -6.75 -4.46 -7.74
CA ALA A 24 -6.77 -2.99 -7.64
C ALA A 24 -5.42 -2.37 -8.05
N MET A 25 -4.32 -3.01 -7.66
CA MET A 25 -2.97 -2.55 -8.02
C MET A 25 -2.65 -2.74 -9.51
N ARG A 26 -3.24 -3.75 -10.18
CA ARG A 26 -3.16 -3.91 -11.65
C ARG A 26 -3.94 -2.81 -12.36
N ILE A 27 -5.17 -2.54 -11.94
CA ILE A 27 -6.02 -1.49 -12.52
C ILE A 27 -5.32 -0.14 -12.45
N ILE A 28 -4.69 0.22 -11.32
CA ILE A 28 -3.96 1.50 -11.20
C ILE A 28 -2.81 1.58 -12.23
N VAL A 29 -2.10 0.47 -12.48
CA VAL A 29 -1.04 0.45 -13.51
C VAL A 29 -1.63 0.68 -14.90
N GLU A 30 -2.79 0.08 -15.20
CA GLU A 30 -3.48 0.26 -16.48
C GLU A 30 -3.99 1.69 -16.65
N GLU A 31 -4.66 2.25 -15.63
CA GLU A 31 -5.11 3.64 -15.62
C GLU A 31 -3.96 4.62 -15.82
N ASP A 32 -2.81 4.41 -15.18
CA ASP A 32 -1.64 5.26 -15.40
C ASP A 32 -1.11 5.17 -16.84
N ARG A 33 -1.15 3.99 -17.46
CA ARG A 33 -0.79 3.83 -18.89
C ARG A 33 -1.76 4.59 -19.78
N GLU A 34 -3.05 4.47 -19.54
CA GLU A 34 -4.10 5.16 -20.31
C GLU A 34 -3.99 6.68 -20.17
N ARG A 35 -3.59 7.16 -18.98
CA ARG A 35 -3.32 8.58 -18.71
C ARG A 35 -2.00 9.08 -19.31
N GLY A 36 -1.22 8.21 -19.95
CA GLY A 36 0.05 8.57 -20.59
C GLY A 36 1.17 8.87 -19.59
N VAL A 37 1.12 8.28 -18.39
CA VAL A 37 2.26 8.34 -17.46
C VAL A 37 3.47 7.66 -18.11
N ASP A 38 4.60 8.36 -18.14
CA ASP A 38 5.84 7.84 -18.72
C ASP A 38 6.23 6.51 -18.01
N PRO A 39 6.31 5.39 -18.75
CA PRO A 39 6.65 4.08 -18.17
C PRO A 39 8.08 4.00 -17.60
N PHE A 40 8.95 4.94 -17.98
CA PHE A 40 10.32 5.05 -17.49
C PHE A 40 10.47 6.08 -16.36
N ALA A 41 9.44 6.87 -16.07
CA ALA A 41 9.48 7.80 -14.96
C ALA A 41 9.63 7.06 -13.63
N THR A 42 10.53 7.55 -12.79
CA THR A 42 10.81 6.99 -11.47
C THR A 42 10.60 8.00 -10.36
N PHE A 43 10.37 7.51 -9.15
CA PHE A 43 10.30 8.32 -7.94
C PHE A 43 10.90 7.58 -6.75
N GLY A 44 11.26 8.32 -5.70
CA GLY A 44 11.71 7.76 -4.44
C GLY A 44 10.52 7.28 -3.58
N CYS A 45 10.40 5.97 -3.38
CA CYS A 45 9.35 5.41 -2.53
C CYS A 45 9.59 5.79 -1.06
N ARG A 46 8.59 6.42 -0.42
CA ARG A 46 8.71 6.87 0.97
C ARG A 46 8.90 5.75 1.98
N ARG A 47 8.47 4.52 1.67
CA ARG A 47 8.66 3.35 2.56
C ARG A 47 10.01 2.66 2.36
N CYS A 48 10.33 2.24 1.14
CA CYS A 48 11.52 1.42 0.90
C CYS A 48 12.78 2.22 0.57
N GLY A 49 12.68 3.54 0.37
CA GLY A 49 13.80 4.43 0.06
C GLY A 49 14.41 4.26 -1.33
N LYS A 50 13.98 3.24 -2.10
CA LYS A 50 14.50 2.95 -3.45
C LYS A 50 13.79 3.79 -4.52
N GLN A 51 14.51 4.06 -5.61
CA GLN A 51 13.89 4.52 -6.86
C GLN A 51 13.02 3.40 -7.44
N ARG A 52 11.77 3.73 -7.74
CA ARG A 52 10.76 2.80 -8.26
C ARG A 52 9.99 3.48 -9.39
N GLN A 53 9.37 2.68 -10.25
CA GLN A 53 8.53 3.22 -11.32
C GLN A 53 7.38 4.03 -10.72
N LEU A 54 7.11 5.18 -11.34
CA LEU A 54 5.99 6.04 -10.98
C LEU A 54 4.65 5.39 -11.34
N ILE A 55 4.64 4.58 -12.40
CA ILE A 55 3.47 3.81 -12.82
C ILE A 55 3.04 2.82 -11.73
N GLY A 56 1.74 2.79 -11.42
CA GLY A 56 1.21 1.94 -10.36
C GLY A 56 1.59 2.39 -8.95
N SER A 57 2.18 3.58 -8.79
CA SER A 57 2.42 4.15 -7.48
C SER A 57 1.16 4.80 -6.93
N VAL A 58 1.00 4.78 -5.61
CA VAL A 58 -0.19 5.31 -4.95
C VAL A 58 0.21 6.41 -3.98
N ASP A 59 -0.50 7.54 -4.07
CA ASP A 59 -0.33 8.66 -3.15
C ASP A 59 -1.35 8.56 -2.01
N TYR A 60 -0.85 8.44 -0.78
CA TYR A 60 -1.67 8.44 0.43
C TYR A 60 -1.38 9.72 1.21
N GLU A 61 -2.21 10.75 1.04
CA GLU A 61 -2.10 12.02 1.77
C GLU A 61 -0.68 12.64 1.63
N GLY A 62 -0.13 12.65 0.41
CA GLY A 62 1.22 13.15 0.12
C GLY A 62 2.36 12.16 0.42
N ILE A 63 2.03 10.94 0.87
CA ILE A 63 2.99 9.84 1.06
C ILE A 63 2.86 8.88 -0.12
N ARG A 64 3.73 9.06 -1.11
CA ARG A 64 3.76 8.16 -2.27
C ARG A 64 4.51 6.87 -1.99
N LEU A 65 3.84 5.76 -2.26
CA LEU A 65 4.36 4.40 -2.12
C LEU A 65 4.43 3.72 -3.48
N CYS A 66 5.51 2.96 -3.72
CA CYS A 66 5.57 2.14 -4.93
C CYS A 66 4.53 1.03 -4.83
N ASN A 67 4.12 0.48 -5.96
CA ASN A 67 3.08 -0.55 -6.05
C ASN A 67 3.22 -1.64 -4.96
N SER A 68 4.39 -2.28 -4.84
CA SER A 68 4.63 -3.32 -3.82
C SER A 68 4.53 -2.82 -2.37
N CYS A 69 4.92 -1.57 -2.10
CA CYS A 69 4.79 -1.00 -0.75
C CYS A 69 3.33 -0.58 -0.46
N ALA A 70 2.59 -0.13 -1.48
CA ALA A 70 1.16 0.16 -1.39
C ALA A 70 0.37 -1.12 -1.10
N THR A 71 0.63 -2.22 -1.82
CA THR A 71 0.05 -3.55 -1.54
C THR A 71 0.27 -3.98 -0.08
N ARG A 72 1.52 -3.89 0.40
CA ARG A 72 1.85 -4.23 1.80
C ARG A 72 1.17 -3.29 2.80
N PHE A 73 1.01 -2.03 2.45
CA PHE A 73 0.30 -1.06 3.29
C PHE A 73 -1.17 -1.42 3.40
N GLU A 74 -1.86 -1.74 2.30
CA GLU A 74 -3.28 -2.15 2.34
C GLU A 74 -3.48 -3.42 3.17
N MET A 75 -2.61 -4.42 3.01
CA MET A 75 -2.62 -5.61 3.88
C MET A 75 -2.39 -5.24 5.36
N ALA A 76 -1.42 -4.38 5.65
CA ALA A 76 -1.16 -3.91 7.02
C ALA A 76 -2.34 -3.11 7.59
N ARG A 77 -3.05 -2.35 6.75
CA ARG A 77 -4.23 -1.56 7.14
C ARG A 77 -5.42 -2.47 7.47
N MET A 78 -5.70 -3.45 6.62
CA MET A 78 -6.78 -4.43 6.83
C MET A 78 -6.56 -5.29 8.08
N THR A 79 -5.34 -5.80 8.27
CA THR A 79 -4.96 -6.55 9.49
C THR A 79 -4.78 -5.67 10.72
N GLY A 80 -4.79 -4.36 10.54
CA GLY A 80 -4.68 -3.41 11.63
C GLY A 80 -3.28 -3.10 12.15
N LYS A 81 -2.27 -3.64 11.50
CA LYS A 81 -0.85 -3.38 11.75
C LYS A 81 -0.42 -1.97 11.34
N ALA A 82 -1.21 -1.29 10.51
CA ALA A 82 -1.03 0.14 10.21
C ALA A 82 -2.39 0.85 10.21
N ARG A 83 -2.43 2.09 10.70
CA ARG A 83 -3.64 2.93 10.65
C ARG A 83 -3.58 4.01 9.57
N SER A 84 -2.38 4.36 9.12
CA SER A 84 -2.12 5.37 8.09
C SER A 84 -0.82 5.06 7.36
N ALA A 85 -0.63 5.66 6.18
CA ALA A 85 0.61 5.52 5.42
C ALA A 85 1.82 6.07 6.20
N ALA A 86 1.63 7.14 6.98
CA ALA A 86 2.66 7.68 7.86
C ALA A 86 3.09 6.67 8.92
N ALA A 87 2.13 6.04 9.60
CA ALA A 87 2.40 5.01 10.60
C ALA A 87 3.08 3.78 9.96
N PHE A 88 2.71 3.43 8.73
CA PHE A 88 3.34 2.35 7.99
C PHE A 88 4.79 2.70 7.64
N VAL A 89 5.06 3.88 7.09
CA VAL A 89 6.42 4.33 6.73
C VAL A 89 7.36 4.37 7.94
N GLY A 90 6.87 4.80 9.10
CA GLY A 90 7.65 4.87 10.34
C GLY A 90 7.98 3.50 10.97
N GLN A 91 7.43 2.39 10.46
CA GLN A 91 7.77 1.06 10.96
C GLN A 91 9.14 0.62 10.43
N THR A 92 10.07 0.33 11.34
CA THR A 92 11.36 -0.29 11.01
C THR A 92 11.12 -1.61 10.28
N THR A 93 11.55 -1.70 9.02
CA THR A 93 11.63 -3.00 8.35
C THR A 93 12.88 -3.69 8.86
N ASN A 94 12.74 -4.70 9.72
CA ASN A 94 13.80 -5.70 9.86
C ASN A 94 13.93 -6.36 8.49
N ALA A 95 14.95 -5.95 7.74
CA ALA A 95 15.44 -6.70 6.60
C ALA A 95 16.11 -7.95 7.17
N HIS A 96 15.47 -9.10 7.00
CA HIS A 96 16.14 -10.39 7.09
C HIS A 96 16.63 -10.77 5.70
#